data_AF-A0A662KTE8-F1
#
_entry.id   AF-A0A662KTE8-F1
#
_cell.length_a   1.000
_cell.length_b   1.000
_cell.length_c   1.000
_cell.angle_alpha   90.00
_cell.angle_beta   90.00
_cell.angle_gamma   90.00
#
_symmetry.space_group_name_H-M   'P 1'
#
loop_
_entity.id
_entity.type
_entity.pdbx_description
1 polymer ?
#
loop_
_entity_poly.entity_id
_entity_poly.type
_entity_poly.pdbx_seq_one_letter_code
_entity_poly.pdbx_strand_id
1 'polypeptide(L)'
;MDARKVAVPYIYYRGEYWPLLHYGILDYPAGGLRTNVIDLSRFLIAHMNGGVYDGVRILNEDSVDEMHTVQYPSNTYNFQYGLGFQIWKIGGEKYIGHTGGLYGVATKMVYRQSDKTGIIFFTNKEVRNLREIIAFSLIERLLFWKASGFKAEELNQEKIRDTVLANAHLLREFDFDESRIDNEIKSLLSALLL
;
A
#
# COMPACT_ATOMS: atom_id res chain seq x y z
N MET A 1 -19.46 15.89 1.14
CA MET A 1 -18.38 15.66 0.15
C MET A 1 -18.94 15.96 -1.22
N ASP A 2 -18.27 16.78 -2.03
CA ASP A 2 -18.71 17.08 -3.41
C ASP A 2 -18.46 15.86 -4.30
N ALA A 3 -19.52 15.22 -4.80
CA ALA A 3 -19.45 14.02 -5.62
C ALA A 3 -18.57 14.19 -6.87
N ARG A 4 -18.42 15.42 -7.38
CA ARG A 4 -17.59 15.73 -8.55
C ARG A 4 -16.09 15.70 -8.26
N LYS A 5 -15.70 15.73 -6.99
CA LYS A 5 -14.30 15.68 -6.53
C LYS A 5 -13.90 14.30 -6.03
N VAL A 6 -14.75 13.30 -6.24
CA VAL A 6 -14.54 11.92 -5.78
C VAL A 6 -14.16 11.06 -6.97
N ALA A 7 -13.07 10.31 -6.86
CA ALA A 7 -12.71 9.33 -7.87
C ALA A 7 -13.81 8.26 -7.96
N VAL A 8 -14.30 8.01 -9.17
CA VAL A 8 -15.24 6.92 -9.46
C VAL A 8 -14.47 5.59 -9.39
N PRO A 9 -14.92 4.60 -8.59
CA PRO A 9 -14.32 3.27 -8.56
C PRO A 9 -14.70 2.47 -9.81
N TYR A 10 -13.78 1.63 -10.31
CA TYR A 10 -13.99 0.81 -11.51
C TYR A 10 -13.73 -0.66 -11.26
N ILE A 11 -14.53 -1.52 -11.89
CA ILE A 11 -14.27 -2.95 -11.99
C ILE A 11 -13.90 -3.31 -13.42
N TYR A 12 -12.96 -4.24 -13.58
CA TYR A 12 -12.65 -4.81 -14.88
C TYR A 12 -13.51 -6.05 -15.13
N TYR A 13 -14.29 -6.03 -16.21
CA TYR A 13 -15.18 -7.13 -16.58
C TYR A 13 -15.26 -7.25 -18.10
N ARG A 14 -14.99 -8.45 -18.62
CA ARG A 14 -15.07 -8.80 -20.06
C ARG A 14 -14.30 -7.86 -21.00
N GLY A 15 -13.09 -7.44 -20.63
CA GLY A 15 -12.26 -6.59 -21.48
C GLY A 15 -12.40 -5.08 -21.22
N GLU A 16 -13.36 -4.68 -20.39
CA GLU A 16 -13.78 -3.29 -20.24
C GLU A 16 -13.76 -2.85 -18.77
N TYR A 17 -13.55 -1.55 -18.56
CA TYR A 17 -13.66 -0.92 -17.24
C TYR A 17 -15.06 -0.34 -17.04
N TRP A 18 -15.76 -0.86 -16.04
CA TRP A 18 -17.12 -0.43 -15.71
C TRP A 18 -17.12 0.44 -14.45
N PRO A 19 -17.71 1.64 -14.49
CA PRO A 19 -17.81 2.49 -13.31
C PRO A 19 -18.80 1.89 -12.31
N LEU A 20 -18.44 1.95 -11.03
CA LEU A 20 -19.32 1.62 -9.92
C LEU A 20 -19.96 2.90 -9.35
N LEU A 21 -21.14 2.75 -8.77
CA LEU A 21 -21.73 3.79 -7.93
C LEU A 21 -20.87 3.99 -6.67
N HIS A 22 -20.87 5.20 -6.12
CA HIS A 22 -20.31 5.40 -4.79
C HIS A 22 -21.12 4.63 -3.76
N TYR A 23 -20.46 3.72 -3.04
CA TYR A 23 -21.09 2.88 -2.02
C TYR A 23 -20.52 3.18 -0.63
N GLY A 24 -21.36 3.09 0.40
CA GLY A 24 -20.89 3.01 1.78
C GLY A 24 -20.60 1.55 2.15
N ILE A 25 -19.78 1.33 3.16
CA ILE A 25 -19.73 0.05 3.85
C ILE A 25 -20.35 0.23 5.23
N LEU A 26 -21.08 -0.76 5.73
CA LEU A 26 -21.67 -0.76 7.07
C LEU A 26 -20.66 -1.19 8.16
N ASP A 27 -19.43 -1.49 7.75
CA ASP A 27 -18.37 -2.02 8.61
C ASP A 27 -17.55 -0.88 9.26
N TYR A 28 -18.22 -0.01 10.01
CA TYR A 28 -17.54 1.03 10.79
C TYR A 28 -17.03 0.43 12.12
N PRO A 29 -15.75 0.63 12.50
CA PRO A 29 -14.76 1.54 11.93
C PRO A 29 -13.71 0.90 11.00
N ALA A 30 -13.94 -0.31 10.48
CA ALA A 30 -12.94 -1.06 9.69
C ALA A 30 -12.61 -0.41 8.32
N GLY A 31 -13.52 0.40 7.76
CA GLY A 31 -13.27 1.15 6.53
C GLY A 31 -14.29 2.23 6.22
N GLY A 32 -14.30 2.71 4.97
CA GLY A 32 -15.24 3.73 4.49
C GLY A 32 -14.75 5.18 4.58
N LEU A 33 -13.57 5.41 5.17
CA LEU A 33 -12.90 6.71 5.12
C LEU A 33 -12.62 7.10 3.67
N ARG A 34 -13.04 8.32 3.30
CA ARG A 34 -12.71 8.96 2.03
C ARG A 34 -11.84 10.17 2.29
N THR A 35 -10.69 10.21 1.63
CA THR A 35 -9.70 11.27 1.78
C THR A 35 -8.93 11.47 0.49
N ASN A 36 -8.02 12.44 0.46
CA ASN A 36 -7.04 12.63 -0.61
C ASN A 36 -5.62 12.39 -0.06
N VAL A 37 -4.64 12.28 -0.96
CA VAL A 37 -3.24 12.01 -0.57
C VAL A 37 -2.63 13.14 0.26
N ILE A 38 -3.08 14.39 0.10
CA ILE A 38 -2.57 15.54 0.85
C ILE A 38 -3.00 15.42 2.31
N ASP A 39 -4.29 15.19 2.57
CA ASP A 39 -4.82 15.08 3.92
C ASP A 39 -4.28 13.82 4.62
N LEU A 40 -4.21 12.69 3.92
CA LEU A 40 -3.63 11.46 4.49
C LEU A 40 -2.12 11.59 4.74
N SER A 41 -1.40 12.42 3.97
CA SER A 41 0.02 12.67 4.24
C SER A 41 0.24 13.34 5.60
N ARG A 42 -0.67 14.21 6.04
CA ARG A 42 -0.57 14.85 7.37
C ARG A 42 -0.65 13.81 8.49
N PHE A 43 -1.58 12.87 8.34
CA PHE A 43 -1.73 11.74 9.25
C PHE A 43 -0.48 10.85 9.26
N LEU A 44 0.04 10.50 8.08
CA LEU A 44 1.26 9.70 7.98
C LEU A 44 2.47 10.40 8.60
N ILE A 45 2.66 11.70 8.33
CA ILE A 45 3.73 12.51 8.91
C ILE A 45 3.62 12.56 10.44
N ALA A 46 2.40 12.69 10.99
CA ALA A 46 2.20 12.64 12.44
C ALA A 46 2.71 11.31 13.02
N HIS A 47 2.34 10.18 12.44
CA HIS A 47 2.80 8.86 12.87
C HIS A 47 4.31 8.67 12.71
N MET A 48 4.91 9.19 11.64
CA MET A 48 6.37 9.15 11.42
C MET A 48 7.17 9.97 12.44
N ASN A 49 6.51 10.94 13.08
CA ASN A 49 7.10 11.88 14.03
C ASN A 49 6.52 11.72 15.44
N GLY A 50 6.16 10.49 15.85
CA GLY A 50 5.74 10.20 17.22
C GLY A 50 4.48 10.96 17.65
N GLY A 51 3.60 11.28 16.72
CA GLY A 51 2.34 11.98 16.94
C GLY A 51 2.36 13.49 16.66
N VAL A 52 3.41 14.02 16.04
CA VAL A 52 3.56 15.46 15.76
C VAL A 52 3.41 15.78 14.26
N TYR A 53 2.50 16.69 13.94
CA TYR A 53 2.38 17.28 12.60
C TYR A 53 2.49 18.80 12.72
N ASP A 54 3.36 19.41 11.91
CA ASP A 54 3.54 20.87 11.86
C ASP A 54 3.83 21.52 13.23
N GLY A 55 4.67 20.85 14.03
CA GLY A 55 5.03 21.30 15.39
C GLY A 55 3.95 21.09 16.45
N VAL A 56 2.77 20.59 16.07
CA VAL A 56 1.65 20.32 17.00
C VAL A 56 1.55 18.83 17.28
N ARG A 57 1.53 18.47 18.57
CA ARG A 57 1.26 17.09 19.01
C ARG A 57 -0.24 16.81 18.94
N ILE A 58 -0.62 15.86 18.09
CA ILE A 58 -2.00 15.40 17.91
C ILE A 58 -2.22 13.98 18.46
N LEU A 59 -1.14 13.22 18.69
CA LEU A 59 -1.13 11.92 19.35
C LEU A 59 -0.01 11.85 20.39
N ASN A 60 -0.23 11.11 21.47
CA ASN A 60 0.84 10.78 22.42
C ASN A 60 1.86 9.86 21.75
N GLU A 61 3.13 10.07 22.05
CA GLU A 61 4.23 9.30 21.48
C GLU A 61 4.13 7.82 21.84
N ASP A 62 3.90 7.53 23.12
CA ASP A 62 3.69 6.16 23.62
C ASP A 62 2.53 5.46 22.91
N SER A 63 1.46 6.19 22.55
CA SER A 63 0.34 5.63 21.79
C SER A 63 0.72 5.31 20.35
N VAL A 64 1.53 6.15 19.70
CA VAL A 64 2.05 5.87 18.35
C VAL A 64 2.95 4.64 18.38
N ASP A 65 3.83 4.54 19.38
CA ASP A 65 4.71 3.39 19.55
C ASP A 65 3.92 2.09 19.79
N GLU A 66 2.86 2.14 20.60
CA GLU A 66 1.97 1.00 20.81
C GLU A 66 1.26 0.58 19.51
N MET A 67 0.77 1.55 18.73
CA MET A 67 0.14 1.28 17.42
C MET A 67 1.10 0.62 16.42
N HIS A 68 2.40 0.92 16.52
CA HIS A 68 3.46 0.41 15.65
C HIS A 68 4.14 -0.85 16.19
N THR A 69 3.68 -1.36 17.33
CA THR A 69 4.18 -2.59 17.96
C THR A 69 3.34 -3.79 17.58
N VAL A 70 4.00 -4.92 17.27
CA VAL A 70 3.32 -6.18 16.94
C VAL A 70 2.49 -6.65 18.13
N GLN A 71 1.18 -6.77 17.93
CA GLN A 71 0.24 -7.16 18.99
C GLN A 71 0.13 -8.68 19.11
N TYR A 72 0.09 -9.37 17.97
CA TYR A 72 0.04 -10.83 17.90
C TYR A 72 0.89 -11.32 16.74
N PRO A 73 2.02 -12.02 17.00
CA PRO A 73 2.85 -12.57 15.94
C PRO A 73 2.10 -13.62 15.13
N SER A 74 2.10 -13.48 13.81
CA SER A 74 1.43 -14.42 12.90
C SER A 74 2.19 -14.60 11.59
N ASN A 75 2.14 -15.81 11.03
CA ASN A 75 2.70 -16.13 9.71
C ASN A 75 1.61 -16.27 8.63
N THR A 76 0.36 -15.87 8.91
CA THR A 76 -0.74 -15.95 7.92
C THR A 76 -0.52 -15.01 6.74
N TYR A 77 0.16 -13.89 6.94
CA TYR A 77 0.49 -12.92 5.91
C TYR A 77 1.98 -12.58 5.93
N ASN A 78 2.47 -11.99 4.84
CA ASN A 78 3.85 -11.49 4.73
C ASN A 78 4.07 -10.15 5.47
N PHE A 79 3.36 -9.94 6.58
CA PHE A 79 3.48 -8.80 7.49
C PHE A 79 3.05 -9.19 8.90
N GLN A 80 3.56 -8.45 9.88
CA GLN A 80 3.04 -8.45 11.24
C GLN A 80 2.03 -7.32 11.42
N TYR A 81 1.21 -7.37 12.46
CA TYR A 81 0.14 -6.41 12.67
C TYR A 81 0.23 -5.73 14.04
N GLY A 82 0.21 -4.41 14.02
CA GLY A 82 0.04 -3.54 15.18
C GLY A 82 -1.43 -3.13 15.37
N LEU A 83 -1.68 -2.02 16.07
CA LEU A 83 -3.05 -1.50 16.20
C LEU A 83 -3.40 -0.65 14.96
N GLY A 84 -4.01 -1.28 13.97
CA GLY A 84 -4.44 -0.63 12.72
C GLY A 84 -3.30 -0.39 11.72
N PHE A 85 -2.10 -0.91 11.99
CA PHE A 85 -0.93 -0.80 11.12
C PHE A 85 -0.37 -2.17 10.76
N GLN A 86 -0.09 -2.36 9.48
CA GLN A 86 0.74 -3.44 8.97
C GLN A 86 2.22 -3.06 9.11
N ILE A 87 3.02 -4.04 9.49
CA ILE A 87 4.46 -3.92 9.74
C ILE A 87 5.15 -4.93 8.83
N TRP A 88 5.79 -4.44 7.78
CA TRP A 88 6.46 -5.27 6.77
C TRP A 88 7.98 -5.28 6.97
N LYS A 89 8.60 -6.34 6.46
CA LYS A 89 10.04 -6.40 6.22
C LYS A 89 10.25 -6.62 4.73
N ILE A 90 10.79 -5.63 4.02
CA ILE A 90 10.98 -5.65 2.56
C ILE A 90 12.44 -5.32 2.27
N GLY A 91 13.18 -6.23 1.62
CA GLY A 91 14.62 -6.04 1.37
C GLY A 91 15.42 -5.80 2.66
N GLY A 92 15.03 -6.45 3.75
CA GLY A 92 15.66 -6.30 5.06
C GLY A 92 15.25 -5.05 5.87
N GLU A 93 14.54 -4.09 5.28
CA GLU A 93 14.14 -2.85 5.95
C GLU A 93 12.73 -2.95 6.54
N LYS A 94 12.48 -2.24 7.65
CA LYS A 94 11.18 -2.17 8.30
C LYS A 94 10.32 -1.06 7.69
N TYR A 95 9.11 -1.43 7.28
CA TYR A 95 8.09 -0.52 6.76
C TYR A 95 6.83 -0.61 7.61
N ILE A 96 6.16 0.52 7.82
CA ILE A 96 4.96 0.61 8.65
C ILE A 96 3.90 1.41 7.91
N GLY A 97 2.64 0.96 7.94
CA GLY A 97 1.56 1.59 7.19
C GLY A 97 0.34 0.72 7.09
N HIS A 98 -0.44 0.86 6.01
CA HIS A 98 -1.59 0.03 5.72
C HIS A 98 -1.93 0.03 4.22
N THR A 99 -2.38 -1.11 3.70
CA THR A 99 -3.04 -1.23 2.40
C THR A 99 -4.56 -1.13 2.56
N GLY A 100 -5.27 -0.54 1.61
CA GLY A 100 -6.73 -0.63 1.53
C GLY A 100 -7.16 -1.37 0.28
N GLY A 101 -8.24 -2.14 0.38
CA GLY A 101 -8.83 -2.86 -0.75
C GLY A 101 -10.32 -3.02 -0.55
N LEU A 102 -11.10 -2.59 -1.54
CA LEU A 102 -12.56 -2.78 -1.65
C LEU A 102 -12.92 -2.87 -3.14
N TYR A 103 -14.19 -3.15 -3.45
CA TYR A 103 -14.66 -3.23 -4.84
C TYR A 103 -14.29 -1.98 -5.64
N GLY A 104 -13.43 -2.18 -6.64
CA GLY A 104 -12.94 -1.10 -7.50
C GLY A 104 -12.03 -0.07 -6.83
N VAL A 105 -11.35 -0.41 -5.74
CA VAL A 105 -10.36 0.46 -5.05
C VAL A 105 -9.19 -0.36 -4.50
N ALA A 106 -7.96 0.14 -4.67
CA ALA A 106 -6.81 -0.30 -3.89
C ALA A 106 -5.95 0.90 -3.47
N THR A 107 -5.40 0.87 -2.26
CA THR A 107 -4.63 2.00 -1.71
C THR A 107 -3.43 1.51 -0.93
N LYS A 108 -2.38 2.32 -0.87
CA LYS A 108 -1.23 2.10 -0.01
C LYS A 108 -0.87 3.40 0.70
N MET A 109 -0.61 3.30 2.00
CA MET A 109 0.05 4.31 2.80
C MET A 109 1.16 3.57 3.56
N VAL A 110 2.41 3.96 3.38
CA VAL A 110 3.53 3.27 4.03
C VAL A 110 4.72 4.20 4.17
N TYR A 111 5.48 4.05 5.26
CA TYR A 111 6.78 4.69 5.38
C TYR A 111 7.86 3.69 5.76
N ARG A 112 9.08 4.01 5.36
CA ARG A 112 10.28 3.28 5.70
C ARG A 112 10.92 3.90 6.94
N GLN A 113 11.19 3.09 7.96
CA GLN A 113 11.66 3.61 9.24
C GLN A 113 13.11 4.11 9.18
N SER A 114 13.96 3.51 8.34
CA SER A 114 15.40 3.80 8.28
C SER A 114 15.71 5.24 7.85
N ASP A 115 14.96 5.79 6.91
CA ASP A 115 15.17 7.12 6.35
C ASP A 115 13.97 8.07 6.52
N LYS A 116 12.89 7.60 7.17
CA LYS A 116 11.63 8.32 7.31
C LYS A 116 11.06 8.78 5.96
N THR A 117 11.21 7.98 4.91
CA THR A 117 10.54 8.23 3.63
C THR A 117 9.13 7.62 3.64
N GLY A 118 8.10 8.44 3.40
CA GLY A 118 6.70 8.00 3.28
C GLY A 118 6.18 8.09 1.86
N ILE A 119 5.38 7.11 1.43
CA ILE A 119 4.66 7.11 0.15
C ILE A 119 3.17 6.83 0.39
N ILE A 120 2.33 7.48 -0.42
CA ILE A 120 0.88 7.27 -0.43
C ILE A 120 0.43 7.26 -1.88
N PHE A 121 -0.36 6.27 -2.27
CA PHE A 121 -1.04 6.27 -3.56
C PHE A 121 -2.38 5.54 -3.49
N PHE A 122 -3.31 5.98 -4.33
CA PHE A 122 -4.65 5.42 -4.47
C PHE A 122 -4.87 5.02 -5.92
N THR A 123 -5.51 3.87 -6.13
CA THR A 123 -6.05 3.44 -7.42
C THR A 123 -7.56 3.29 -7.28
N ASN A 124 -8.29 3.76 -8.29
CA ASN A 124 -9.74 3.58 -8.40
C ASN A 124 -10.09 2.29 -9.15
N LYS A 125 -9.33 1.24 -8.84
CA LYS A 125 -9.47 -0.12 -9.35
C LYS A 125 -8.89 -1.08 -8.30
N GLU A 126 -9.54 -2.21 -8.10
CA GLU A 126 -9.04 -3.31 -7.26
C GLU A 126 -7.94 -4.13 -7.95
N VAL A 127 -7.22 -4.93 -7.17
CA VAL A 127 -6.22 -5.88 -7.67
C VAL A 127 -6.86 -7.27 -7.76
N ARG A 128 -6.81 -7.91 -8.94
CA ARG A 128 -7.50 -9.19 -9.22
C ARG A 128 -6.61 -10.32 -9.72
N ASN A 129 -5.37 -10.03 -10.09
CA ASN A 129 -4.47 -11.05 -10.66
C ASN A 129 -2.99 -10.70 -10.44
N LEU A 130 -2.12 -11.65 -10.82
CA LEU A 130 -0.68 -11.52 -10.66
C LEU A 130 -0.09 -10.27 -11.33
N ARG A 131 -0.48 -9.97 -12.57
CA ARG A 131 0.05 -8.78 -13.27
C ARG A 131 -0.32 -7.50 -12.55
N GLU A 132 -1.53 -7.42 -12.03
CA GLU A 132 -2.03 -6.26 -11.33
C GLU A 132 -1.35 -6.08 -9.96
N ILE A 133 -1.08 -7.16 -9.22
CA ILE A 133 -0.35 -7.03 -7.95
C ILE A 133 1.11 -6.65 -8.18
N ILE A 134 1.73 -7.13 -9.27
CA ILE A 134 3.07 -6.70 -9.66
C ILE A 134 3.05 -5.22 -10.04
N ALA A 135 2.08 -4.77 -10.85
CA ALA A 135 1.96 -3.36 -11.21
C ALA A 135 1.75 -2.47 -9.97
N PHE A 136 0.87 -2.86 -9.05
CA PHE A 136 0.64 -2.16 -7.79
C PHE A 136 1.92 -2.05 -6.94
N SER A 137 2.69 -3.14 -6.86
CA SER A 137 3.96 -3.21 -6.13
C SER A 137 5.09 -2.44 -6.82
N LEU A 138 5.09 -2.39 -8.15
CA LEU A 138 6.02 -1.56 -8.93
C LEU A 138 5.73 -0.07 -8.73
N ILE A 139 4.47 0.36 -8.65
CA ILE A 139 4.13 1.74 -8.29
C ILE A 139 4.75 2.11 -6.94
N GLU A 140 4.61 1.25 -5.93
CA GLU A 140 5.24 1.44 -4.62
C GLU A 140 6.76 1.61 -4.74
N ARG A 141 7.45 0.69 -5.43
CA ARG A 141 8.91 0.75 -5.60
C ARG A 141 9.37 1.95 -6.42
N LEU A 142 8.64 2.34 -7.47
CA LEU A 142 8.94 3.52 -8.28
C LEU A 142 8.79 4.83 -7.49
N LEU A 143 7.84 4.90 -6.55
CA LEU A 143 7.71 6.05 -5.66
C LEU A 143 8.88 6.15 -4.67
N PHE A 144 9.32 5.02 -4.09
CA PHE A 144 10.54 5.00 -3.26
C PHE A 144 11.80 5.29 -4.07
N TRP A 145 11.91 4.77 -5.29
CA TRP A 145 12.98 5.08 -6.23
C TRP A 145 13.05 6.58 -6.52
N LYS A 146 11.92 7.22 -6.81
CA LYS A 146 11.86 8.67 -6.99
C LYS A 146 12.26 9.43 -5.71
N ALA A 147 11.73 9.03 -4.55
CA ALA A 147 12.00 9.67 -3.27
C ALA A 147 13.46 9.55 -2.81
N SER A 148 14.13 8.46 -3.18
CA SER A 148 15.53 8.23 -2.84
C SER A 148 16.53 8.97 -3.74
N GLY A 149 16.06 9.70 -4.76
CA GLY A 149 16.92 10.31 -5.77
C GLY A 149 17.38 9.33 -6.84
N PHE A 150 16.49 8.40 -7.22
CA PHE A 150 16.68 7.41 -8.28
C PHE A 150 17.73 6.32 -7.99
N LYS A 151 17.86 5.92 -6.71
CA LYS A 151 18.81 4.87 -6.32
C LYS A 151 18.41 3.50 -6.86
N ALA A 152 19.30 2.87 -7.63
CA ALA A 152 19.03 1.62 -8.34
C ALA A 152 18.62 0.46 -7.41
N GLU A 153 19.07 0.46 -6.15
CA GLU A 153 18.69 -0.57 -5.19
C GLU A 153 17.17 -0.65 -4.92
N GLU A 154 16.39 0.40 -5.19
CA GLU A 154 14.93 0.37 -5.02
C GLU A 154 14.22 -0.52 -6.04
N LEU A 155 14.85 -0.77 -7.19
CA LEU A 155 14.28 -1.52 -8.32
C LEU A 155 14.99 -2.86 -8.56
N ASN A 156 15.77 -3.36 -7.60
CA ASN A 156 16.36 -4.68 -7.73
C ASN A 156 15.29 -5.78 -7.64
N GLN A 157 15.54 -6.93 -8.27
CA GLN A 157 14.55 -8.00 -8.40
C GLN A 157 14.07 -8.55 -7.06
N GLU A 158 14.96 -8.72 -6.08
CA GLU A 158 14.62 -9.22 -4.74
C GLU A 158 13.66 -8.26 -4.01
N LYS A 159 13.97 -6.95 -4.01
CA LYS A 159 13.15 -5.94 -3.36
C LYS A 159 11.78 -5.79 -4.02
N ILE A 160 11.71 -5.92 -5.35
CA ILE A 160 10.43 -5.96 -6.08
C ILE A 160 9.64 -7.21 -5.66
N ARG A 161 10.26 -8.38 -5.64
CA ARG A 161 9.63 -9.65 -5.25
C ARG A 161 9.08 -9.59 -3.83
N ASP A 162 9.86 -9.10 -2.88
CA ASP A 162 9.44 -8.90 -1.49
C ASP A 162 8.23 -7.96 -1.39
N THR A 163 8.22 -6.89 -2.20
CA THR A 163 7.10 -5.95 -2.23
C THR A 163 5.83 -6.60 -2.78
N VAL A 164 5.95 -7.47 -3.80
CA VAL A 164 4.83 -8.24 -4.34
C VAL A 164 4.26 -9.17 -3.27
N LEU A 165 5.11 -9.91 -2.57
CA LEU A 165 4.70 -10.80 -1.47
C LEU A 165 4.05 -10.02 -0.31
N ALA A 166 4.61 -8.87 0.04
CA ALA A 166 4.09 -7.97 1.08
C ALA A 166 2.69 -7.41 0.77
N ASN A 167 2.31 -7.35 -0.50
CA ASN A 167 1.01 -6.88 -0.97
C ASN A 167 0.06 -8.01 -1.38
N ALA A 168 0.51 -9.27 -1.41
CA ALA A 168 -0.25 -10.42 -1.94
C ALA A 168 -1.60 -10.67 -1.22
N HIS A 169 -1.76 -10.20 0.02
CA HIS A 169 -3.04 -10.26 0.73
C HIS A 169 -4.15 -9.42 0.09
N LEU A 170 -3.84 -8.53 -0.85
CA LEU A 170 -4.84 -7.83 -1.67
C LEU A 170 -5.51 -8.75 -2.69
N LEU A 171 -4.97 -9.93 -2.95
CA LEU A 171 -5.51 -10.91 -3.89
C LEU A 171 -6.44 -11.94 -3.24
N ARG A 172 -6.80 -11.85 -1.95
CA ARG A 172 -7.42 -12.94 -1.14
C ARG A 172 -8.59 -13.74 -1.76
N GLU A 173 -9.30 -13.21 -2.74
CA GLU A 173 -10.39 -13.91 -3.44
C GLU A 173 -9.96 -14.60 -4.76
N PHE A 174 -8.69 -14.45 -5.15
CA PHE A 174 -8.12 -14.90 -6.41
C PHE A 174 -6.93 -15.81 -6.13
N ASP A 175 -6.97 -17.03 -6.68
CA ASP A 175 -5.82 -17.92 -6.64
C ASP A 175 -4.61 -17.25 -7.30
N PHE A 176 -3.48 -17.32 -6.61
CA PHE A 176 -2.22 -16.80 -7.10
C PHE A 176 -1.09 -17.78 -6.80
N ASP A 177 -0.36 -18.10 -7.86
CA ASP A 177 0.79 -19.00 -7.83
C ASP A 177 2.08 -18.19 -7.66
N GLU A 178 2.65 -18.25 -6.46
CA GLU A 178 3.91 -17.58 -6.11
C GLU A 178 5.08 -17.99 -7.00
N SER A 179 5.08 -19.21 -7.55
CA SER A 179 6.16 -19.69 -8.42
C SER A 179 6.27 -18.89 -9.72
N ARG A 180 5.21 -18.16 -10.11
CA ARG A 180 5.16 -17.35 -11.32
C ARG A 180 5.65 -15.93 -11.14
N ILE A 181 5.81 -15.44 -9.89
CA ILE A 181 6.22 -14.05 -9.62
C ILE A 181 7.50 -13.69 -10.37
N ASP A 182 8.54 -14.50 -10.20
CA ASP A 182 9.87 -14.17 -10.73
C ASP A 182 9.89 -14.10 -12.25
N ASN A 183 9.17 -15.01 -12.92
CA ASN A 183 9.05 -15.00 -14.37
C ASN A 183 8.25 -13.78 -14.87
N GLU A 184 7.17 -13.43 -14.18
CA GLU A 184 6.32 -12.30 -14.57
C GLU A 184 7.01 -10.94 -14.30
N ILE A 185 7.75 -10.81 -13.19
CA ILE A 185 8.60 -9.63 -12.91
C ILE A 185 9.62 -9.45 -14.04
N LYS A 186 10.34 -10.51 -14.41
CA LYS A 186 11.34 -10.44 -15.50
C LYS A 186 10.69 -10.00 -16.81
N SER A 187 9.55 -10.57 -17.17
CA SER A 187 8.81 -10.21 -18.39
C SER A 187 8.35 -8.74 -18.41
N LEU A 188 7.93 -8.20 -17.26
CA LEU A 188 7.48 -6.82 -17.17
C LEU A 188 8.64 -5.82 -17.19
N LEU A 189 9.74 -6.12 -16.49
CA LEU A 189 10.93 -5.29 -16.50
C LEU A 189 11.59 -5.24 -17.88
N SER A 190 11.60 -6.35 -18.63
CA SER A 190 12.12 -6.37 -20.00
C SER A 190 11.31 -5.49 -20.95
N ALA A 191 10.01 -5.31 -20.69
CA ALA A 191 9.14 -4.44 -21.49
C ALA A 191 9.33 -2.94 -21.20
N LEU A 192 9.88 -2.58 -20.03
CA LEU A 192 10.14 -1.19 -19.62
C LEU A 192 11.49 -0.65 -20.14
N LEU A 193 12.38 -1.53 -20.64
CA LEU A 193 13.71 -1.21 -21.15
C LEU A 193 13.77 -1.13 -22.69
N LEU A 194 12.61 -1.07 -23.36
CA LEU A 194 12.42 -0.80 -24.78
C LEU A 194 11.89 0.62 -24.98
#